data_AF-A0A1G4VNM1-F1
#
_entry.id   AF-A0A1G4VNM1-F1
#
_cell.length_a   1.000
_cell.length_b   1.000
_cell.length_c   1.000
_cell.angle_alpha   90.00
_cell.angle_beta   90.00
_cell.angle_gamma   90.00
#
_symmetry.space_group_name_H-M   'P 1'
#
loop_
_entity.id
_entity.type
_entity.pdbx_description
1 polymer ?
#
loop_
_entity_poly.entity_id
_entity_poly.type
_entity_poly.pdbx_seq_one_letter_code
_entity_poly.pdbx_strand_id
1 'polypeptide(L)'
;MTAVEEICDLLYRSYKTLMNLLIKKAKPVDSSNDEVAYRSIRYKAPSLLKKLTDGKFRTCEKEFELITNAKGHYANYATIKGRNPELQDTGLDRTFDRLMWVVSKREAEMLTYLGYGEYDLQSIFEQKEKILSLANCSAQIIVASALKKDEESKKLPALFATDTGKKFHNQDCPFCAGRTLTPTTPEKIKARELSPCKCLHGVPSVEEVFKPCITVFVDESIRPTPWKEGGKENQEGCFSYIAVNGYLLEESEIAEERVITRGIDYTSEKVVVSKVTETAIGKVLFMLKYEYNYSGKVLIYSDNQTCVDTWQKNPINCRLTAAFESVTVKHIPRELNTKADALCSKKFITVVDAKEYEKLGKAIRLLREIG
;
A
#
# COMPACT_ATOMS: atom_id res chain seq x y z
N MET A 1 2.10 26.39 18.91
CA MET A 1 2.64 25.52 17.85
C MET A 1 1.46 24.75 17.28
N THR A 2 1.31 24.70 15.97
CA THR A 2 0.28 23.87 15.32
C THR A 2 0.73 22.40 15.28
N ALA A 3 -0.20 21.45 15.18
CA ALA A 3 0.15 20.03 15.03
C ALA A 3 1.10 19.79 13.83
N VAL A 4 0.93 20.53 12.75
CA VAL A 4 1.84 20.49 11.58
C VAL A 4 3.26 20.94 11.95
N GLU A 5 3.42 21.99 12.76
CA GLU A 5 4.73 22.47 13.20
C GLU A 5 5.43 21.46 14.11
N GLU A 6 4.70 20.85 15.05
CA GLU A 6 5.23 19.81 15.95
C GLU A 6 5.71 18.58 15.20
N ILE A 7 4.91 18.10 14.24
CA ILE A 7 5.26 16.94 13.41
C ILE A 7 6.42 17.29 12.46
N CYS A 8 6.47 18.51 11.92
CA CYS A 8 7.56 18.98 11.08
C CYS A 8 8.88 18.97 11.87
N ASP A 9 8.89 19.50 13.09
CA ASP A 9 10.06 19.51 13.97
C ASP A 9 10.52 18.11 14.36
N LEU A 10 9.58 17.19 14.60
CA LEU A 10 9.87 15.79 14.83
C LEU A 10 10.56 15.17 13.61
N LEU A 11 9.94 15.23 12.44
CA LEU A 11 10.47 14.63 11.21
C LEU A 11 11.84 15.20 10.85
N TYR A 12 12.02 16.51 10.98
CA TYR A 12 13.30 17.16 10.72
C TYR A 12 14.41 16.64 11.65
N ARG A 13 14.13 16.49 12.95
CA ARG A 13 15.05 15.87 13.91
C ARG A 13 15.34 14.40 13.55
N SER A 14 14.34 13.66 13.10
CA SER A 14 14.51 12.28 12.63
C SER A 14 15.39 12.21 11.38
N TYR A 15 15.29 13.15 10.43
CA TYR A 15 16.17 13.24 9.27
C TYR A 15 17.63 13.54 9.64
N LYS A 16 17.87 14.45 10.58
CA LYS A 16 19.23 14.68 11.10
C LYS A 16 19.79 13.43 11.77
N THR A 17 18.95 12.71 12.51
CA THR A 17 19.34 11.44 13.14
C THR A 17 19.67 10.38 12.08
N LEU A 18 18.86 10.27 11.03
CA LEU A 18 19.13 9.40 9.88
C LEU A 18 20.48 9.72 9.24
N MET A 19 20.77 11.00 8.97
CA MET A 19 22.05 11.41 8.37
C MET A 19 23.24 10.94 9.20
N ASN A 20 23.20 11.14 10.52
CA ASN A 20 24.25 10.68 11.43
C ASN A 20 24.38 9.16 11.44
N LEU A 21 23.27 8.42 11.37
CA LEU A 21 23.28 6.96 11.30
C LEU A 21 23.88 6.45 9.99
N LEU A 22 23.59 7.11 8.85
CA LEU A 22 24.15 6.75 7.55
C LEU A 22 25.65 7.05 7.47
N ILE A 23 26.08 8.21 7.94
CA ILE A 23 27.51 8.57 8.06
C ILE A 23 28.27 7.50 8.85
N LYS A 24 27.76 7.12 10.03
CA LYS A 24 28.41 6.11 10.89
C LYS A 24 28.46 4.71 10.27
N LYS A 25 27.51 4.37 9.39
CA LYS A 25 27.45 3.07 8.71
C LYS A 25 28.25 3.03 7.41
N ALA A 26 28.72 4.18 6.92
CA ALA A 26 29.40 4.27 5.65
C ALA A 26 30.78 3.57 5.73
N LYS A 27 30.96 2.52 4.91
CA LYS A 27 32.24 1.83 4.76
C LYS A 27 33.10 2.55 3.72
N PRO A 28 34.43 2.62 3.90
CA PRO A 28 35.33 3.18 2.89
C PRO A 28 35.21 2.44 1.56
N VAL A 29 35.21 3.17 0.45
CA VAL A 29 35.18 2.67 -0.94
C VAL A 29 36.04 3.61 -1.80
N ASP A 30 36.44 3.18 -3.00
CA ASP A 30 37.14 4.00 -4.00
C ASP A 30 36.45 5.37 -4.22
N SER A 31 37.23 6.46 -4.13
CA SER A 31 36.76 7.85 -4.13
C SER A 31 36.28 8.35 -5.49
N SER A 32 36.72 7.71 -6.59
CA SER A 32 36.40 8.15 -7.95
C SER A 32 34.89 8.14 -8.26
N ASN A 33 34.16 7.12 -7.80
CA ASN A 33 32.72 7.02 -7.97
C ASN A 33 31.95 8.01 -7.08
N ASP A 34 32.46 8.25 -5.87
CA ASP A 34 31.86 9.19 -4.92
C ASP A 34 32.00 10.63 -5.41
N GLU A 35 33.11 11.01 -6.06
CA GLU A 35 33.26 12.34 -6.69
C GLU A 35 32.24 12.60 -7.80
N VAL A 36 32.00 11.61 -8.67
CA VAL A 36 31.01 11.74 -9.76
C VAL A 36 29.60 11.87 -9.20
N ALA A 37 29.25 11.01 -8.23
CA ALA A 37 27.97 11.08 -7.54
C ALA A 37 27.79 12.40 -6.80
N TYR A 38 28.83 12.89 -6.14
CA TYR A 38 28.86 14.15 -5.42
C TYR A 38 28.59 15.35 -6.34
N ARG A 39 29.26 15.43 -7.50
CA ARG A 39 29.01 16.47 -8.50
C ARG A 39 27.56 16.46 -8.96
N SER A 40 27.01 15.28 -9.27
CA SER A 40 25.61 15.12 -9.67
C SER A 40 24.64 15.61 -8.59
N ILE A 41 24.89 15.27 -7.33
CA ILE A 41 24.10 15.71 -6.18
C ILE A 41 24.14 17.24 -6.04
N ARG A 42 25.34 17.83 -6.14
CA ARG A 42 25.55 19.28 -6.00
C ARG A 42 24.71 20.09 -6.99
N TYR A 43 24.55 19.61 -8.22
CA TYR A 43 23.70 20.26 -9.22
C TYR A 43 22.20 20.01 -9.01
N LYS A 44 21.81 18.83 -8.53
CA LYS A 44 20.39 18.44 -8.40
C LYS A 44 19.72 18.99 -7.14
N ALA A 45 20.44 19.07 -6.02
CA ALA A 45 19.86 19.47 -4.73
C ALA A 45 19.21 20.87 -4.73
N PRO A 46 19.83 21.93 -5.31
CA PRO A 46 19.18 23.25 -5.41
C PRO A 46 17.91 23.24 -6.27
N SER A 47 17.91 22.46 -7.36
CA SER A 47 16.76 22.31 -8.25
C SER A 47 15.59 21.63 -7.53
N LEU A 48 15.87 20.57 -6.77
CA LEU A 48 14.87 19.88 -5.95
C LEU A 48 14.30 20.80 -4.87
N LEU A 49 15.16 21.55 -4.17
CA LEU A 49 14.73 22.53 -3.16
C LEU A 49 13.79 23.57 -3.77
N LYS A 50 14.16 24.13 -4.93
CA LYS A 50 13.31 25.09 -5.64
C LYS A 50 11.96 24.49 -6.03
N LYS A 51 11.95 23.29 -6.61
CA LYS A 51 10.72 22.59 -7.00
C LYS A 51 9.81 22.28 -5.80
N LEU A 52 10.39 21.93 -4.65
CA LEU A 52 9.61 21.62 -3.44
C LEU A 52 9.07 22.88 -2.73
N THR A 53 9.80 23.98 -2.81
CA THR A 53 9.44 25.26 -2.18
C THR A 53 8.42 26.04 -3.02
N ASP A 54 8.69 26.18 -4.33
CA ASP A 54 7.91 27.05 -5.22
C ASP A 54 6.86 26.27 -6.04
N GLY A 55 6.90 24.94 -5.97
CA GLY A 55 6.06 24.06 -6.77
C GLY A 55 4.59 24.17 -6.40
N LYS A 56 3.75 24.58 -7.37
CA LYS A 56 2.31 24.26 -7.35
C LYS A 56 2.14 22.86 -7.92
N PHE A 57 2.06 21.85 -7.05
CA PHE A 57 1.87 20.47 -7.48
C PHE A 57 0.45 20.31 -8.03
N ARG A 58 0.35 19.79 -9.26
CA ARG A 58 -0.95 19.49 -9.89
C ARG A 58 -1.53 18.16 -9.40
N THR A 59 -0.69 17.27 -8.85
CA THR A 59 -1.05 15.94 -8.34
C THR A 59 -0.16 15.55 -7.16
N CYS A 60 -0.70 14.76 -6.23
CA CYS A 60 0.03 14.24 -5.07
C CYS A 60 1.21 13.33 -5.47
N GLU A 61 1.09 12.60 -6.58
CA GLU A 61 2.14 11.71 -7.08
C GLU A 61 3.44 12.46 -7.42
N LYS A 62 3.33 13.63 -8.06
CA LYS A 62 4.51 14.44 -8.43
C LYS A 62 5.21 15.03 -7.21
N GLU A 63 4.44 15.41 -6.20
CA GLU A 63 4.97 15.86 -4.92
C GLU A 63 5.71 14.72 -4.22
N PHE A 64 5.12 13.53 -4.20
CA PHE A 64 5.71 12.32 -3.61
C PHE A 64 7.01 11.89 -4.30
N GLU A 65 7.05 11.93 -5.64
CA GLU A 65 8.25 11.63 -6.42
C GLU A 65 9.40 12.59 -6.07
N LEU A 66 9.12 13.89 -5.95
CA LEU A 66 10.12 14.89 -5.60
C LEU A 66 10.64 14.72 -4.17
N ILE A 67 9.76 14.39 -3.23
CA ILE A 67 10.12 14.09 -1.84
C ILE A 67 11.03 12.85 -1.78
N THR A 68 10.67 11.78 -2.48
CA THR A 68 11.45 10.54 -2.53
C THR A 68 12.82 10.79 -3.16
N ASN A 69 12.88 11.54 -4.26
CA ASN A 69 14.13 11.93 -4.90
C ASN A 69 15.02 12.77 -3.97
N ALA A 70 14.43 13.73 -3.24
CA ALA A 70 15.16 14.55 -2.27
C ALA A 70 15.78 13.71 -1.14
N LYS A 71 15.03 12.75 -0.59
CA LYS A 71 15.51 11.81 0.44
C LYS A 71 16.62 10.92 -0.07
N GLY A 72 16.48 10.36 -1.27
CA GLY A 72 17.52 9.54 -1.90
C GLY A 72 18.82 10.31 -2.10
N HIS A 73 18.74 11.54 -2.59
CA HIS A 73 19.91 12.42 -2.72
C HIS A 73 20.54 12.77 -1.37
N TYR A 74 19.73 12.99 -0.33
CA TYR A 74 20.21 13.24 1.03
C TYR A 74 20.92 12.04 1.63
N ALA A 75 20.35 10.83 1.49
CA ALA A 75 20.96 9.59 1.97
C ALA A 75 22.28 9.27 1.25
N ASN A 76 22.33 9.48 -0.07
CA ASN A 76 23.55 9.33 -0.86
C ASN A 76 24.62 10.34 -0.42
N TYR A 77 24.22 11.61 -0.23
CA TYR A 77 25.14 12.64 0.27
C TYR A 77 25.69 12.30 1.67
N ALA A 78 24.83 11.85 2.60
CA ALA A 78 25.23 11.43 3.92
C ALA A 78 26.25 10.27 3.89
N THR A 79 26.04 9.31 2.97
CA THR A 79 26.94 8.18 2.79
C THR A 79 28.30 8.64 2.25
N ILE A 80 28.32 9.47 1.18
CA ILE A 80 29.55 10.03 0.61
C ILE A 80 30.31 10.83 1.67
N LYS A 81 29.62 11.69 2.42
CA LYS A 81 30.19 12.50 3.50
C LYS A 81 30.86 11.66 4.59
N GLY A 82 30.33 10.46 4.88
CA GLY A 82 30.92 9.52 5.82
C GLY A 82 32.15 8.78 5.27
N ARG A 83 32.19 8.50 3.95
CA ARG A 83 33.32 7.83 3.29
C ARG A 83 34.49 8.76 3.02
N ASN A 84 34.17 9.96 2.53
CA ASN A 84 35.10 10.93 1.97
C ASN A 84 34.79 12.33 2.56
N PRO A 85 35.14 12.59 3.82
CA PRO A 85 34.82 13.84 4.52
C PRO A 85 35.41 15.11 3.87
N GLU A 86 36.47 14.96 3.08
CA GLU A 86 37.12 16.03 2.31
C GLU A 86 36.25 16.57 1.16
N LEU A 87 35.27 15.80 0.69
CA LEU A 87 34.31 16.24 -0.32
C LEU A 87 33.19 17.14 0.25
N GLN A 88 33.24 17.49 1.55
CA GLN A 88 32.22 18.33 2.19
C GLN A 88 32.21 19.76 1.64
N ASP A 89 31.02 20.25 1.28
CA ASP A 89 30.76 21.65 0.90
C ASP A 89 29.74 22.24 1.87
N THR A 90 30.14 23.27 2.61
CA THR A 90 29.28 23.99 3.57
C THR A 90 28.03 24.58 2.91
N GLY A 91 28.09 24.94 1.63
CA GLY A 91 26.94 25.38 0.84
C GLY A 91 25.96 24.26 0.54
N LEU A 92 26.47 23.05 0.26
CA LEU A 92 25.64 21.88 0.03
C LEU A 92 25.00 21.37 1.32
N ASP A 93 25.73 21.41 2.44
CA ASP A 93 25.18 21.12 3.78
C ASP A 93 23.98 22.02 4.10
N ARG A 94 24.11 23.34 3.89
CA ARG A 94 23.00 24.29 4.08
C ARG A 94 21.84 24.03 3.14
N THR A 95 22.13 23.62 1.89
CA THR A 95 21.09 23.29 0.90
C THR A 95 20.29 22.08 1.34
N PHE A 96 20.97 21.02 1.79
CA PHE A 96 20.29 19.81 2.28
C PHE A 96 19.56 20.03 3.60
N ASP A 97 20.09 20.86 4.49
CA ASP A 97 19.40 21.23 5.73
C ASP A 97 18.06 21.91 5.43
N ARG A 98 18.05 22.89 4.51
CA ARG A 98 16.82 23.52 4.01
C ARG A 98 15.91 22.54 3.27
N LEU A 99 16.48 21.66 2.44
CA LEU A 99 15.71 20.66 1.69
C LEU A 99 14.99 19.70 2.63
N MET A 100 15.65 19.21 3.67
CA MET A 100 15.03 18.31 4.65
C MET A 100 14.01 19.02 5.52
N TRP A 101 14.19 20.31 5.81
CA TRP A 101 13.15 21.12 6.45
C TRP A 101 11.87 21.19 5.58
N VAL A 102 12.02 21.50 4.29
CA VAL A 102 10.88 21.56 3.35
C VAL A 102 10.21 20.20 3.20
N VAL A 103 10.98 19.12 3.08
CA VAL A 103 10.45 17.74 3.04
C VAL A 103 9.66 17.42 4.31
N SER A 104 10.21 17.75 5.48
CA SER A 104 9.56 17.52 6.77
C SER A 104 8.24 18.27 6.88
N LYS A 105 8.20 19.52 6.42
CA LYS A 105 6.97 20.31 6.39
C LYS A 105 5.89 19.65 5.51
N ARG A 106 6.25 19.21 4.30
CA ARG A 106 5.30 18.54 3.39
C ARG A 106 4.76 17.23 3.98
N GLU A 107 5.64 16.42 4.57
CA GLU A 107 5.22 15.18 5.21
C GLU A 107 4.38 15.40 6.47
N ALA A 108 4.66 16.45 7.25
CA ALA A 108 3.82 16.85 8.37
C ALA A 108 2.43 17.31 7.93
N GLU A 109 2.34 18.09 6.84
CA GLU A 109 1.07 18.48 6.22
C GLU A 109 0.27 17.23 5.80
N MET A 110 0.92 16.26 5.14
CA MET A 110 0.29 14.99 4.74
C MET A 110 -0.18 14.15 5.93
N LEU A 111 0.67 13.98 6.96
CA LEU A 111 0.31 13.21 8.16
C LEU A 111 -0.88 13.83 8.90
N THR A 112 -0.88 15.17 9.02
CA THR A 112 -1.98 15.89 9.67
C THR A 112 -3.27 15.76 8.87
N TYR A 113 -3.20 15.90 7.54
CA TYR A 113 -4.36 15.72 6.66
C TYR A 113 -4.97 14.32 6.77
N LEU A 114 -4.14 13.30 6.97
CA LEU A 114 -4.56 11.92 7.16
C LEU A 114 -5.04 11.59 8.58
N GLY A 115 -5.10 12.57 9.47
CA GLY A 115 -5.55 12.38 10.85
C GLY A 115 -4.51 11.73 11.77
N TYR A 116 -3.25 11.63 11.35
CA TYR A 116 -2.19 11.05 12.19
C TYR A 116 -1.67 12.00 13.28
N GLY A 117 -2.14 13.25 13.31
CA GLY A 117 -1.69 14.25 14.28
C GLY A 117 -2.09 13.98 15.73
N GLU A 118 -3.02 13.06 15.96
CA GLU A 118 -3.48 12.67 17.31
C GLU A 118 -2.68 11.50 17.91
N TYR A 119 -1.82 10.85 17.10
CA TYR A 119 -1.05 9.70 17.54
C TYR A 119 0.31 10.11 18.11
N ASP A 120 0.86 9.26 18.99
CA ASP A 120 2.22 9.43 19.49
C ASP A 120 3.25 9.07 18.40
N LEU A 121 3.50 10.03 17.51
CA LEU A 121 4.49 9.89 16.44
C LEU A 121 5.92 9.90 16.99
N GLN A 122 6.14 10.49 18.16
CA GLN A 122 7.45 10.59 18.79
C GLN A 122 8.00 9.18 19.09
N SER A 123 7.22 8.32 19.75
CA SER A 123 7.66 6.94 20.06
C SER A 123 7.88 6.07 18.81
N ILE A 124 7.20 6.38 17.70
CA ILE A 124 7.44 5.71 16.41
C ILE A 124 8.80 6.13 15.85
N PHE A 125 9.10 7.42 15.84
CA PHE A 125 10.32 7.96 15.23
C PHE A 125 11.53 8.00 16.17
N GLU A 126 11.41 7.52 17.40
CA GLU A 126 12.55 7.18 18.27
C GLU A 126 13.15 5.81 17.94
N GLN A 127 12.38 4.93 17.29
CA GLN A 127 12.84 3.60 16.89
C GLN A 127 13.87 3.70 15.76
N LYS A 128 15.07 3.17 16.00
CA LYS A 128 16.19 3.22 15.05
C LYS A 128 15.84 2.60 13.70
N GLU A 129 15.08 1.51 13.65
CA GLU A 129 14.66 0.89 12.39
C GLU A 129 13.76 1.84 11.59
N LYS A 130 12.82 2.51 12.26
CA LYS A 130 11.88 3.45 11.63
C LYS A 130 12.60 4.69 11.09
N ILE A 131 13.58 5.21 11.85
CA ILE A 131 14.46 6.29 11.36
C ILE A 131 15.22 5.86 10.10
N LEU A 132 15.79 4.65 10.07
CA LEU A 132 16.51 4.15 8.90
C LEU A 132 15.59 4.00 7.68
N SER A 133 14.33 3.62 7.89
CA SER A 133 13.34 3.54 6.81
C SER A 133 13.00 4.90 6.18
N LEU A 134 13.19 6.03 6.88
CA LEU A 134 12.95 7.38 6.32
C LEU A 134 13.82 7.69 5.09
N ALA A 135 14.93 6.97 4.88
CA ALA A 135 15.76 7.14 3.69
C ALA A 135 15.02 6.78 2.39
N ASN A 136 14.11 5.80 2.46
CA ASN A 136 13.48 5.20 1.29
C ASN A 136 11.94 5.14 1.38
N CYS A 137 11.36 5.53 2.51
CA CYS A 137 9.92 5.51 2.73
C CYS A 137 9.40 6.90 3.12
N SER A 138 8.12 7.15 2.85
CA SER A 138 7.43 8.31 3.39
C SER A 138 7.13 8.14 4.87
N ALA A 139 7.06 9.26 5.59
CA ALA A 139 6.67 9.26 7.00
C ALA A 139 5.28 8.63 7.19
N GLN A 140 4.35 8.89 6.27
CA GLN A 140 3.03 8.26 6.22
C GLN A 140 3.10 6.74 6.26
N ILE A 141 3.92 6.13 5.39
CA ILE A 141 4.03 4.65 5.32
C ILE A 141 4.60 4.11 6.63
N ILE A 142 5.59 4.80 7.19
CA ILE A 142 6.24 4.39 8.44
C ILE A 142 5.24 4.44 9.60
N VAL A 143 4.49 5.53 9.73
CA VAL A 143 3.45 5.70 10.75
C VAL A 143 2.34 4.68 10.57
N ALA A 144 1.77 4.55 9.37
CA ALA A 144 0.72 3.58 9.09
C ALA A 144 1.18 2.14 9.42
N SER A 145 2.42 1.77 9.09
CA SER A 145 2.96 0.45 9.44
C SER A 145 3.19 0.23 10.94
N ALA A 146 3.51 1.29 11.68
CA ALA A 146 3.73 1.22 13.12
C ALA A 146 2.40 1.11 13.87
N LEU A 147 1.41 1.90 13.46
CA LEU A 147 0.06 1.85 14.01
C LEU A 147 -0.65 0.54 13.67
N LYS A 148 -0.42 -0.02 12.47
CA LYS A 148 -0.92 -1.36 12.11
C LYS A 148 -0.39 -2.47 13.01
N LYS A 149 0.85 -2.40 13.51
CA LYS A 149 1.35 -3.38 14.49
C LYS A 149 0.62 -3.30 15.82
N ASP A 150 0.16 -2.11 16.19
CA ASP A 150 -0.61 -1.87 17.41
C ASP A 150 -2.09 -2.30 17.23
N GLU A 151 -2.65 -2.12 16.03
CA GLU A 151 -3.98 -2.61 15.67
C GLU A 151 -4.03 -4.13 15.38
N GLU A 152 -2.98 -4.74 14.85
CA GLU A 152 -2.85 -6.19 14.66
C GLU A 152 -2.82 -6.96 16.01
N SER A 153 -2.51 -6.26 17.12
CA SER A 153 -2.69 -6.80 18.47
C SER A 153 -4.16 -6.83 18.93
N LYS A 154 -5.07 -6.16 18.21
CA LYS A 154 -6.49 -6.02 18.53
C LYS A 154 -7.36 -6.57 17.40
N LYS A 155 -7.91 -7.77 17.66
CA LYS A 155 -8.93 -8.52 16.87
C LYS A 155 -8.40 -9.48 15.80
N LEU A 156 -7.72 -10.51 16.30
CA LEU A 156 -7.68 -11.84 15.67
C LEU A 156 -9.11 -12.43 15.57
N PRO A 157 -9.39 -13.30 14.58
CA PRO A 157 -10.63 -14.09 14.59
C PRO A 157 -10.74 -14.85 15.91
N ALA A 158 -11.91 -14.78 16.56
CA ALA A 158 -12.14 -15.45 17.84
C ALA A 158 -12.05 -16.97 17.60
N LEU A 159 -10.92 -17.55 17.99
CA LEU A 159 -10.74 -19.00 18.02
C LEU A 159 -11.27 -19.51 19.33
N PHE A 160 -11.79 -20.73 19.30
CA PHE A 160 -12.35 -21.36 20.48
C PHE A 160 -11.67 -22.69 20.76
N ALA A 161 -11.46 -23.02 22.02
CA ALA A 161 -11.04 -24.34 22.47
C ALA A 161 -12.15 -24.97 23.30
N THR A 162 -12.20 -26.29 23.35
CA THR A 162 -13.04 -26.96 24.35
C THR A 162 -12.25 -27.10 25.65
N ASP A 163 -12.92 -26.96 26.80
CA ASP A 163 -12.26 -26.94 28.11
C ASP A 163 -11.39 -28.19 28.38
N THR A 164 -11.81 -29.34 27.83
CA THR A 164 -11.14 -30.65 27.92
C THR A 164 -10.38 -31.07 26.66
N GLY A 165 -10.42 -30.28 25.59
CA GLY A 165 -10.03 -30.77 24.26
C GLY A 165 -8.57 -30.61 23.91
N LYS A 166 -8.08 -31.55 23.09
CA LYS A 166 -6.82 -31.46 22.32
C LYS A 166 -7.00 -30.67 21.00
N LYS A 167 -8.09 -29.90 20.87
CA LYS A 167 -8.48 -29.27 19.60
C LYS A 167 -8.97 -27.83 19.73
N PHE A 168 -8.76 -27.03 18.70
CA PHE A 168 -9.31 -25.68 18.56
C PHE A 168 -10.25 -25.57 17.34
N HIS A 169 -11.12 -24.57 17.36
CA HIS A 169 -12.38 -24.51 16.62
C HIS A 169 -12.74 -23.07 16.18
N ASN A 170 -13.66 -22.96 15.21
CA ASN A 170 -14.46 -21.76 15.00
C ASN A 170 -15.60 -21.69 16.03
N GLN A 171 -16.18 -20.50 16.22
CA GLN A 171 -17.26 -20.24 17.18
C GLN A 171 -18.43 -21.21 17.03
N ASP A 172 -18.84 -21.51 15.81
CA ASP A 172 -20.03 -22.33 15.51
C ASP A 172 -19.67 -23.72 14.96
N CYS A 173 -18.66 -24.38 15.52
CA CYS A 173 -18.18 -25.69 15.04
C CYS A 173 -19.31 -26.75 15.01
N PRO A 174 -19.78 -27.18 13.81
CA PRO A 174 -20.91 -28.12 13.72
C PRO A 174 -20.51 -29.54 14.13
N PHE A 175 -19.21 -29.86 14.09
CA PHE A 175 -18.67 -31.17 14.42
C PHE A 175 -18.42 -31.38 15.92
N CYS A 176 -18.56 -30.34 16.73
CA CYS A 176 -18.36 -30.39 18.18
C CYS A 176 -19.61 -29.92 18.94
N ALA A 177 -20.77 -29.99 18.28
CA ALA A 177 -22.06 -29.69 18.87
C ALA A 177 -22.22 -30.39 20.25
N GLY A 178 -22.54 -29.60 21.28
CA GLY A 178 -22.69 -30.06 22.66
C GLY A 178 -21.48 -29.87 23.59
N ARG A 179 -20.35 -29.32 23.11
CA ARG A 179 -19.21 -28.96 23.97
C ARG A 179 -19.13 -27.45 24.19
N THR A 180 -18.78 -27.05 25.41
CA THR A 180 -18.51 -25.64 25.71
C THR A 180 -17.26 -25.18 25.00
N LEU A 181 -17.41 -24.19 24.13
CA LEU A 181 -16.34 -23.54 23.39
C LEU A 181 -15.94 -22.25 24.11
N THR A 182 -14.72 -22.19 24.62
CA THR A 182 -14.17 -21.01 25.28
C THR A 182 -13.24 -20.25 24.34
N PRO A 183 -13.36 -18.91 24.24
CA PRO A 183 -12.43 -18.10 23.47
C PRO A 183 -10.98 -18.38 23.87
N THR A 184 -10.12 -18.60 22.89
CA THR A 184 -8.71 -18.95 23.09
C THR A 184 -7.82 -18.09 22.21
N THR A 185 -6.56 -17.93 22.63
CA THR A 185 -5.55 -17.19 21.88
C THR A 185 -4.55 -18.14 21.22
N PRO A 186 -3.81 -17.69 20.19
CA PRO A 186 -2.81 -18.51 19.52
C PRO A 186 -1.70 -19.00 20.47
N GLU A 187 -1.32 -18.20 21.46
CA GLU A 187 -0.33 -18.55 22.47
C GLU A 187 -0.82 -19.72 23.33
N LYS A 188 -2.11 -19.71 23.71
CA LYS A 188 -2.73 -20.81 24.46
C LYS A 188 -2.87 -22.09 23.63
N ILE A 189 -3.15 -21.95 22.33
CA ILE A 189 -3.19 -23.09 21.39
C ILE A 189 -1.81 -23.74 21.29
N LYS A 190 -0.75 -22.94 21.11
CA LYS A 190 0.64 -23.42 21.04
C LYS A 190 1.11 -24.03 22.36
N ALA A 191 0.88 -23.35 23.48
CA ALA A 191 1.30 -23.81 24.80
C ALA A 191 0.60 -25.12 25.23
N ARG A 192 -0.61 -25.40 24.73
CA ARG A 192 -1.38 -26.62 25.03
C ARG A 192 -1.33 -27.66 23.90
N GLU A 193 -0.51 -27.44 22.87
CA GLU A 193 -0.34 -28.32 21.71
C GLU A 193 -1.68 -28.77 21.08
N LEU A 194 -2.62 -27.82 20.92
CA LEU A 194 -3.96 -28.13 20.40
C LEU A 194 -3.92 -28.35 18.89
N SER A 195 -4.48 -29.46 18.43
CA SER A 195 -4.61 -29.82 17.02
C SER A 195 -5.86 -29.20 16.36
N PRO A 196 -5.88 -28.95 15.04
CA PRO A 196 -7.06 -28.38 14.40
C PRO A 196 -8.26 -29.33 14.44
N CYS A 197 -9.46 -28.78 14.64
CA CYS A 197 -10.71 -29.54 14.48
C CYS A 197 -11.08 -29.70 13.01
N LYS A 198 -11.94 -30.69 12.71
CA LYS A 198 -12.50 -30.92 11.37
C LYS A 198 -13.29 -29.72 10.83
N CYS A 199 -13.77 -28.82 11.70
CA CYS A 199 -14.37 -27.55 11.26
C CYS A 199 -13.38 -26.61 10.56
N LEU A 200 -12.08 -26.93 10.57
CA LEU A 200 -11.01 -26.18 9.93
C LEU A 200 -10.47 -26.90 8.68
N HIS A 201 -11.20 -27.89 8.14
CA HIS A 201 -10.80 -28.54 6.89
C HIS A 201 -10.77 -27.54 5.73
N GLY A 202 -9.65 -27.49 4.99
CA GLY A 202 -9.42 -26.53 3.90
C GLY A 202 -8.81 -25.20 4.37
N VAL A 203 -8.71 -24.97 5.68
CA VAL A 203 -8.02 -23.83 6.26
C VAL A 203 -6.53 -24.19 6.39
N PRO A 204 -5.61 -23.30 5.95
CA PRO A 204 -4.17 -23.55 6.06
C PRO A 204 -3.73 -23.68 7.53
N SER A 205 -2.51 -24.19 7.81
CA SER A 205 -2.08 -24.50 9.19
C SER A 205 -2.18 -23.30 10.15
N VAL A 206 -2.15 -23.54 11.47
CA VAL A 206 -2.05 -22.47 12.51
C VAL A 206 -0.80 -21.61 12.33
N GLU A 207 0.22 -22.05 11.58
CA GLU A 207 1.31 -21.14 11.21
C GLU A 207 1.01 -20.34 9.95
N GLU A 208 0.13 -20.83 9.07
CA GLU A 208 -0.19 -20.20 7.79
C GLU A 208 -1.33 -19.19 7.86
N VAL A 209 -2.34 -19.42 8.69
CA VAL A 209 -3.41 -18.43 8.99
C VAL A 209 -2.85 -17.19 9.69
N PHE A 210 -1.71 -17.35 10.36
CA PHE A 210 -1.10 -16.33 11.22
C PHE A 210 0.14 -15.68 10.60
N LYS A 211 0.55 -16.10 9.40
CA LYS A 211 1.48 -15.32 8.61
C LYS A 211 0.72 -14.13 8.02
N PRO A 212 1.29 -12.91 8.05
CA PRO A 212 0.71 -11.77 7.36
C PRO A 212 0.35 -12.18 5.93
N CYS A 213 -0.92 -12.04 5.60
CA CYS A 213 -1.49 -12.39 4.30
C CYS A 213 -2.33 -11.21 3.83
N ILE A 214 -2.23 -10.87 2.55
CA ILE A 214 -3.16 -9.94 1.91
C ILE A 214 -4.02 -10.74 0.96
N THR A 215 -5.33 -10.66 1.15
CA THR A 215 -6.31 -11.21 0.21
C THR A 215 -6.77 -10.12 -0.73
N VAL A 216 -6.80 -10.40 -2.02
CA VAL A 216 -7.20 -9.48 -3.08
C VAL A 216 -8.32 -10.11 -3.87
N PHE A 217 -9.38 -9.35 -4.11
CA PHE A 217 -10.43 -9.68 -5.07
C PHE A 217 -10.26 -8.78 -6.28
N VAL A 218 -10.27 -9.36 -7.47
CA VAL A 218 -10.11 -8.65 -8.74
C VAL A 218 -11.29 -9.00 -9.63
N ASP A 219 -11.82 -7.99 -10.28
CA ASP A 219 -12.83 -8.14 -11.33
C ASP A 219 -12.42 -7.30 -12.54
N GLU A 220 -12.78 -7.77 -13.73
CA GLU A 220 -12.44 -7.10 -14.97
C GLU A 220 -13.61 -6.98 -15.94
N SER A 221 -13.53 -5.99 -16.83
CA SER A 221 -14.56 -5.76 -17.82
C SER A 221 -13.99 -5.03 -19.04
N ILE A 222 -14.45 -5.40 -20.22
CA ILE A 222 -14.24 -4.61 -21.44
C ILE A 222 -15.56 -3.91 -21.73
N ARG A 223 -15.54 -2.57 -21.74
CA ARG A 223 -16.76 -1.78 -21.88
C ARG A 223 -16.65 -0.86 -23.10
N PRO A 224 -17.78 -0.62 -23.80
CA PRO A 224 -17.83 0.43 -24.80
C PRO A 224 -17.58 1.78 -24.13
N THR A 225 -16.86 2.68 -24.79
CA THR A 225 -16.58 4.03 -24.31
C THR A 225 -17.07 5.05 -25.34
N PRO A 226 -17.51 6.24 -24.89
CA PRO A 226 -18.16 7.23 -25.76
C PRO A 226 -17.18 8.12 -26.55
N TRP A 227 -15.90 8.19 -26.19
CA TRP A 227 -14.90 8.88 -27.01
C TRP A 227 -14.50 8.00 -28.20
N LYS A 228 -14.17 8.60 -29.35
CA LYS A 228 -13.62 7.89 -30.53
C LYS A 228 -12.14 8.16 -30.65
N GLU A 229 -11.33 7.12 -30.80
CA GLU A 229 -9.91 7.23 -31.09
C GLU A 229 -9.68 6.58 -32.47
N GLY A 230 -9.42 7.39 -33.49
CA GLY A 230 -9.18 6.88 -34.85
C GLY A 230 -10.40 6.27 -35.58
N GLY A 231 -11.63 6.56 -35.15
CA GLY A 231 -12.84 6.24 -35.93
C GLY A 231 -13.40 4.82 -35.79
N LYS A 232 -12.92 4.01 -34.84
CA LYS A 232 -13.49 2.70 -34.49
C LYS A 232 -14.41 2.79 -33.27
N GLU A 233 -15.26 1.78 -33.06
CA GLU A 233 -15.97 1.60 -31.79
C GLU A 233 -14.93 1.44 -30.68
N ASN A 234 -14.90 2.37 -29.72
CA ASN A 234 -13.89 2.35 -28.68
C ASN A 234 -14.34 1.45 -27.55
N GLN A 235 -13.74 0.27 -27.45
CA GLN A 235 -13.76 -0.51 -26.21
C GLN A 235 -12.57 -0.12 -25.35
N GLU A 236 -12.74 -0.11 -24.04
CA GLU A 236 -11.65 0.09 -23.09
C GLU A 236 -11.71 -1.03 -22.04
N GLY A 237 -10.57 -1.66 -21.78
CA GLY A 237 -10.41 -2.58 -20.66
C GLY A 237 -10.36 -1.81 -19.35
N CYS A 238 -11.15 -2.23 -18.39
CA CYS A 238 -11.14 -1.72 -17.04
C CYS A 238 -11.14 -2.87 -16.05
N PHE A 239 -10.63 -2.63 -14.86
CA PHE A 239 -10.64 -3.60 -13.79
C PHE A 239 -10.83 -2.90 -12.46
N SER A 240 -11.33 -3.65 -11.50
CA SER A 240 -11.42 -3.23 -10.12
C SER A 240 -10.65 -4.19 -9.23
N TYR A 241 -10.26 -3.70 -8.07
CA TYR A 241 -9.63 -4.53 -7.06
C TYR A 241 -10.05 -4.08 -5.66
N ILE A 242 -10.05 -5.04 -4.73
CA ILE A 242 -10.16 -4.81 -3.30
C ILE A 242 -9.06 -5.61 -2.62
N ALA A 243 -8.08 -4.92 -2.04
CA ALA A 243 -7.00 -5.54 -1.25
C ALA A 243 -7.31 -5.40 0.24
N VAL A 244 -7.28 -6.52 0.96
CA VAL A 244 -7.72 -6.64 2.35
C VAL A 244 -6.65 -7.32 3.18
N ASN A 245 -6.42 -6.83 4.40
CA ASN A 245 -5.51 -7.45 5.33
C ASN A 245 -6.14 -8.72 5.93
N GLY A 246 -5.38 -9.81 5.94
CA GLY A 246 -5.81 -11.12 6.41
C GLY A 246 -6.12 -12.10 5.29
N TYR A 247 -6.28 -13.35 5.69
CA TYR A 247 -6.72 -14.44 4.84
C TYR A 247 -8.25 -14.49 4.82
N LEU A 248 -8.86 -14.28 3.66
CA LEU A 248 -10.31 -14.42 3.44
C LEU A 248 -10.59 -15.56 2.47
N LEU A 249 -11.73 -16.24 2.63
CA LEU A 249 -12.21 -17.24 1.68
C LEU A 249 -13.20 -16.64 0.68
N GLU A 250 -13.98 -15.65 1.11
CA GLU A 250 -15.02 -15.02 0.30
C GLU A 250 -15.14 -13.51 0.57
N GLU A 251 -15.74 -12.78 -0.40
CA GLU A 251 -15.90 -11.33 -0.29
C GLU A 251 -16.88 -10.88 0.82
N SER A 252 -17.79 -11.76 1.24
CA SER A 252 -18.72 -11.52 2.35
C SER A 252 -17.97 -11.17 3.64
N GLU A 253 -16.77 -11.74 3.83
CA GLU A 253 -15.90 -11.54 4.99
C GLU A 253 -15.13 -10.21 4.96
N ILE A 254 -15.21 -9.44 3.87
CA ILE A 254 -14.56 -8.13 3.77
C ILE A 254 -15.19 -7.19 4.79
N ALA A 255 -14.43 -6.91 5.85
CA ALA A 255 -14.68 -5.87 6.82
C ALA A 255 -13.97 -4.57 6.37
N GLU A 256 -14.66 -3.45 6.43
CA GLU A 256 -14.20 -2.15 5.91
C GLU A 256 -12.89 -1.70 6.57
N GLU A 257 -12.74 -1.94 7.87
CA GLU A 257 -11.53 -1.63 8.65
C GLU A 257 -10.30 -2.45 8.22
N ARG A 258 -10.49 -3.57 7.51
CA ARG A 258 -9.39 -4.41 7.00
C ARG A 258 -8.99 -4.05 5.57
N VAL A 259 -9.76 -3.20 4.89
CA VAL A 259 -9.46 -2.82 3.51
C VAL A 259 -8.20 -1.96 3.49
N ILE A 260 -7.15 -2.47 2.83
CA ILE A 260 -5.91 -1.74 2.62
C ILE A 260 -6.14 -0.67 1.55
N THR A 261 -6.78 -1.08 0.46
CA THR A 261 -7.11 -0.21 -0.66
C THR A 261 -8.12 -0.89 -1.57
N ARG A 262 -8.90 -0.08 -2.29
CA ARG A 262 -9.75 -0.53 -3.38
C ARG A 262 -9.74 0.51 -4.48
N GLY A 263 -9.82 0.08 -5.72
CA GLY A 263 -9.68 0.98 -6.85
C GLY A 263 -10.27 0.42 -8.12
N ILE A 264 -10.34 1.29 -9.11
CA ILE A 264 -10.71 0.96 -10.48
C ILE A 264 -9.67 1.64 -11.36
N ASP A 265 -9.12 0.90 -12.30
CA ASP A 265 -8.11 1.38 -13.24
C ASP A 265 -8.45 0.92 -14.66
N TYR A 266 -7.80 1.56 -15.63
CA TYR A 266 -7.93 1.26 -17.05
C TYR A 266 -6.65 0.62 -17.59
N THR A 267 -6.79 -0.19 -18.63
CA THR A 267 -5.68 -0.81 -19.34
C THR A 267 -5.76 -0.53 -20.84
N SER A 268 -4.61 -0.53 -21.50
CA SER A 268 -4.52 -0.43 -22.95
C SER A 268 -5.04 -1.67 -23.69
N GLU A 269 -5.30 -2.78 -22.99
CA GLU A 269 -5.96 -3.95 -23.56
C GLU A 269 -7.45 -3.68 -23.78
N LYS A 270 -7.93 -3.92 -25.00
CA LYS A 270 -9.28 -3.52 -25.43
C LYS A 270 -10.13 -4.69 -25.91
N VAL A 271 -9.56 -5.90 -26.02
CA VAL A 271 -10.22 -7.06 -26.66
C VAL A 271 -10.20 -8.30 -25.79
N VAL A 272 -9.07 -8.57 -25.11
CA VAL A 272 -8.88 -9.84 -24.39
C VAL A 272 -9.03 -9.64 -22.88
N VAL A 273 -10.18 -10.06 -22.35
CA VAL A 273 -10.55 -9.90 -20.92
C VAL A 273 -9.50 -10.51 -19.98
N SER A 274 -8.98 -11.71 -20.28
CA SER A 274 -7.96 -12.34 -19.42
C SER A 274 -6.67 -11.53 -19.30
N LYS A 275 -6.28 -10.76 -20.32
CA LYS A 275 -5.13 -9.85 -20.25
C LYS A 275 -5.43 -8.59 -19.42
N VAL A 276 -6.69 -8.17 -19.37
CA VAL A 276 -7.15 -7.14 -18.43
C VAL A 276 -6.98 -7.64 -17.00
N THR A 277 -7.41 -8.87 -16.69
CA THR A 277 -7.17 -9.53 -15.41
C THR A 277 -5.68 -9.63 -15.08
N GLU A 278 -4.84 -10.08 -16.03
CA GLU A 278 -3.39 -10.18 -15.81
C GLU A 278 -2.78 -8.81 -15.46
N THR A 279 -3.23 -7.75 -16.15
CA THR A 279 -2.81 -6.37 -15.86
C THR A 279 -3.25 -5.95 -14.46
N ALA A 280 -4.48 -6.29 -14.06
CA ALA A 280 -5.04 -5.99 -12.76
C ALA A 280 -4.23 -6.64 -11.63
N ILE A 281 -3.98 -7.94 -11.74
CA ILE A 281 -3.15 -8.70 -10.80
C ILE A 281 -1.74 -8.09 -10.72
N GLY A 282 -1.13 -7.80 -11.88
CA GLY A 282 0.18 -7.15 -11.95
C GLY A 282 0.22 -5.80 -11.23
N LYS A 283 -0.76 -4.93 -11.50
CA LYS A 283 -0.90 -3.62 -10.85
C LYS A 283 -1.04 -3.76 -9.34
N VAL A 284 -1.87 -4.68 -8.85
CA VAL A 284 -2.04 -4.91 -7.41
C VAL A 284 -0.72 -5.37 -6.79
N LEU A 285 0.00 -6.30 -7.39
CA LEU A 285 1.30 -6.75 -6.88
C LEU A 285 2.33 -5.60 -6.88
N PHE A 286 2.40 -4.80 -7.94
CA PHE A 286 3.27 -3.61 -7.97
C PHE A 286 2.92 -2.63 -6.85
N MET A 287 1.64 -2.32 -6.70
CA MET A 287 1.13 -1.44 -5.65
C MET A 287 1.48 -1.99 -4.26
N LEU A 288 1.19 -3.27 -3.99
CA LEU A 288 1.54 -3.91 -2.72
C LEU A 288 3.04 -3.86 -2.44
N LYS A 289 3.88 -4.11 -3.45
CA LYS A 289 5.34 -4.14 -3.30
C LYS A 289 5.93 -2.75 -3.08
N TYR A 290 5.56 -1.77 -3.89
CA TYR A 290 6.24 -0.48 -3.96
C TYR A 290 5.52 0.63 -3.22
N GLU A 291 4.18 0.62 -3.18
CA GLU A 291 3.39 1.62 -2.45
C GLU A 291 3.17 1.18 -0.99
N TYR A 292 2.90 -0.10 -0.75
CA TYR A 292 2.64 -0.65 0.59
C TYR A 292 3.84 -1.37 1.24
N ASN A 293 4.97 -1.50 0.53
CA ASN A 293 6.17 -2.22 0.99
C ASN A 293 5.87 -3.63 1.55
N TYR A 294 4.89 -4.32 0.95
CA TYR A 294 4.48 -5.64 1.36
C TYR A 294 5.25 -6.70 0.55
N SER A 295 5.71 -7.76 1.22
CA SER A 295 6.42 -8.88 0.59
C SER A 295 6.06 -10.23 1.21
N GLY A 296 4.96 -10.28 1.99
CA GLY A 296 4.45 -11.51 2.59
C GLY A 296 3.62 -12.33 1.62
N LYS A 297 2.69 -13.13 2.14
CA LYS A 297 1.80 -13.97 1.32
C LYS A 297 0.70 -13.13 0.67
N VAL A 298 0.44 -13.32 -0.61
CA VAL A 298 -0.67 -12.68 -1.32
C VAL A 298 -1.59 -13.77 -1.88
N LEU A 299 -2.88 -13.69 -1.55
CA LEU A 299 -3.93 -14.52 -2.11
C LEU A 299 -4.80 -13.66 -3.00
N ILE A 300 -4.97 -14.05 -4.25
CA ILE A 300 -5.69 -13.27 -5.26
C ILE A 300 -6.81 -14.11 -5.83
N TYR A 301 -8.01 -13.58 -5.79
CA TYR A 301 -9.21 -14.19 -6.33
C TYR A 301 -9.69 -13.43 -7.57
N SER A 302 -10.06 -14.18 -8.60
CA SER A 302 -10.70 -13.69 -9.82
C SER A 302 -11.66 -14.77 -10.35
N ASP A 303 -12.72 -14.37 -11.02
CA ASP A 303 -13.64 -15.27 -11.74
C ASP A 303 -13.16 -15.56 -13.18
N ASN A 304 -12.02 -14.99 -13.60
CA ASN A 304 -11.39 -15.27 -14.89
C ASN A 304 -10.55 -16.56 -14.86
N GLN A 305 -11.21 -17.71 -15.07
CA GLN A 305 -10.52 -19.02 -15.08
C GLN A 305 -9.33 -19.07 -16.05
N THR A 306 -9.44 -18.44 -17.23
CA THR A 306 -8.36 -18.43 -18.22
C THR A 306 -7.10 -17.77 -17.67
N CYS A 307 -7.22 -16.58 -17.05
CA CYS A 307 -6.09 -15.89 -16.42
C CYS A 307 -5.48 -16.73 -15.28
N VAL A 308 -6.33 -17.35 -14.44
CA VAL A 308 -5.87 -18.19 -13.32
C VAL A 308 -5.01 -19.35 -13.84
N ASP A 309 -5.45 -20.02 -14.92
CA ASP A 309 -4.77 -21.17 -15.51
C ASP A 309 -3.47 -20.82 -16.25
N THR A 310 -3.32 -19.58 -16.71
CA THR A 310 -2.14 -19.11 -17.45
C THR A 310 -1.17 -18.30 -16.59
N TRP A 311 -1.59 -17.79 -15.44
CA TRP A 311 -0.81 -16.86 -14.62
C TRP A 311 0.61 -17.35 -14.34
N GLN A 312 0.75 -18.58 -13.83
CA GLN A 312 2.03 -19.19 -13.47
C GLN A 312 2.84 -19.69 -14.69
N LYS A 313 2.25 -19.69 -15.90
CA LYS A 313 2.93 -20.11 -17.13
C LYS A 313 3.69 -18.96 -17.79
N ASN A 314 3.36 -17.71 -17.44
CA ASN A 314 4.01 -16.53 -18.00
C ASN A 314 5.29 -16.17 -17.20
N PRO A 315 6.49 -16.19 -17.80
CA PRO A 315 7.74 -15.90 -17.11
C PRO A 315 7.82 -14.51 -16.48
N ILE A 316 7.13 -13.52 -17.05
CA ILE A 316 7.09 -12.15 -16.51
C ILE A 316 6.34 -12.14 -15.18
N ASN A 317 5.20 -12.84 -15.11
CA ASN A 317 4.40 -12.96 -13.89
C ASN A 317 5.21 -13.69 -12.80
N CYS A 318 5.95 -14.74 -13.15
CA CYS A 318 6.82 -15.45 -12.20
C CYS A 318 7.92 -14.56 -11.59
N ARG A 319 8.46 -13.60 -12.35
CA ARG A 319 9.44 -12.63 -11.82
C ARG A 319 8.80 -11.66 -10.83
N LEU A 320 7.57 -11.23 -11.11
CA LEU A 320 6.82 -10.34 -10.22
C LEU A 320 6.42 -11.05 -8.92
N THR A 321 5.96 -12.31 -9.01
CA THR A 321 5.58 -13.10 -7.83
C THR A 321 6.78 -13.43 -6.93
N ALA A 322 7.99 -13.54 -7.48
CA ALA A 322 9.22 -13.77 -6.72
C ALA A 322 9.59 -12.62 -5.75
N ALA A 323 8.94 -11.45 -5.87
CA ALA A 323 9.12 -10.34 -4.93
C ALA A 323 8.38 -10.52 -3.58
N PHE A 324 7.62 -11.60 -3.44
CA PHE A 324 6.75 -11.95 -2.31
C PHE A 324 7.11 -13.33 -1.74
N GLU A 325 6.74 -13.59 -0.48
CA GLU A 325 6.90 -14.92 0.14
C GLU A 325 6.15 -16.00 -0.67
N SER A 326 4.92 -15.69 -1.08
CA SER A 326 4.15 -16.52 -2.00
C SER A 326 3.02 -15.70 -2.61
N VAL A 327 2.74 -15.91 -3.90
CA VAL A 327 1.52 -15.39 -4.54
C VAL A 327 0.69 -16.56 -5.04
N THR A 328 -0.56 -16.63 -4.59
CA THR A 328 -1.52 -17.65 -5.01
C THR A 328 -2.67 -16.97 -5.72
N VAL A 329 -2.89 -17.31 -6.98
CA VAL A 329 -4.05 -16.85 -7.75
C VAL A 329 -5.03 -18.00 -7.82
N LYS A 330 -6.28 -17.78 -7.38
CA LYS A 330 -7.34 -18.78 -7.34
C LYS A 330 -8.56 -18.27 -8.10
N HIS A 331 -9.22 -19.21 -8.77
CA HIS A 331 -10.54 -18.97 -9.30
C HIS A 331 -11.58 -18.92 -8.19
N ILE A 332 -12.50 -17.97 -8.27
CA ILE A 332 -13.77 -17.98 -7.52
C ILE A 332 -14.94 -17.85 -8.49
N PRO A 333 -16.09 -18.48 -8.19
CA PRO A 333 -17.30 -18.24 -8.97
C PRO A 333 -17.72 -16.76 -8.95
N ARG A 334 -18.30 -16.28 -10.06
CA ARG A 334 -18.71 -14.88 -10.22
C ARG A 334 -19.70 -14.42 -9.16
N GLU A 335 -20.59 -15.30 -8.72
CA GLU A 335 -21.55 -15.07 -7.64
C GLU A 335 -20.89 -14.77 -6.27
N LEU A 336 -19.60 -15.08 -6.11
CA LEU A 336 -18.81 -14.77 -4.92
C LEU A 336 -17.86 -13.57 -5.12
N ASN A 337 -17.82 -12.95 -6.31
CA ASN A 337 -16.98 -11.79 -6.68
C ASN A 337 -17.80 -10.48 -6.86
N THR A 338 -18.90 -10.38 -6.14
CA THR A 338 -19.93 -9.32 -6.31
C THR A 338 -19.50 -7.90 -5.94
N LYS A 339 -18.63 -7.72 -4.94
CA LYS A 339 -18.17 -6.41 -4.44
C LYS A 339 -17.15 -5.81 -5.41
N ALA A 340 -16.20 -6.61 -5.92
CA ALA A 340 -15.31 -6.20 -6.99
C ALA A 340 -16.11 -5.86 -8.27
N ASP A 341 -17.00 -6.74 -8.72
CA ASP A 341 -17.88 -6.47 -9.89
C ASP A 341 -18.71 -5.18 -9.71
N ALA A 342 -19.30 -4.99 -8.52
CA ALA A 342 -20.06 -3.78 -8.22
C ALA A 342 -19.18 -2.51 -8.23
N LEU A 343 -17.93 -2.59 -7.78
CA LEU A 343 -16.97 -1.49 -7.90
C LEU A 343 -16.73 -1.17 -9.36
N CYS A 344 -16.35 -2.16 -10.17
CA CYS A 344 -16.12 -1.99 -11.60
C CYS A 344 -17.33 -1.37 -12.32
N SER A 345 -18.54 -1.67 -11.84
CA SER A 345 -19.79 -1.14 -12.38
C SER A 345 -20.16 0.29 -11.92
N LYS A 346 -19.69 0.75 -10.75
CA LYS A 346 -20.11 2.04 -10.14
C LYS A 346 -19.41 3.29 -10.70
N LYS A 347 -18.21 3.19 -11.29
CA LYS A 347 -17.46 4.35 -11.83
C LYS A 347 -17.35 4.37 -13.35
N PHE A 348 -18.37 3.88 -14.06
CA PHE A 348 -18.42 4.14 -15.49
C PHE A 348 -18.63 5.65 -15.74
N ILE A 349 -17.71 6.27 -16.47
CA ILE A 349 -17.82 7.69 -16.87
C ILE A 349 -19.08 7.81 -17.72
N THR A 350 -20.14 8.37 -17.13
CA THR A 350 -21.34 8.74 -17.88
C THR A 350 -21.05 10.07 -18.54
N VAL A 351 -20.78 10.06 -19.85
CA VAL A 351 -20.74 11.31 -20.62
C VAL A 351 -22.17 11.76 -20.83
N VAL A 352 -22.54 12.83 -20.15
CA VAL A 352 -23.80 13.53 -20.35
C VAL A 352 -23.56 14.52 -21.49
N ASP A 353 -24.40 14.51 -22.54
CA ASP A 353 -24.35 15.53 -23.60
C ASP A 353 -24.41 16.92 -22.96
N ALA A 354 -23.70 17.92 -23.50
CA ALA A 354 -23.67 19.27 -22.95
C ALA A 354 -25.10 19.83 -22.71
N LYS A 355 -26.06 19.52 -23.59
CA LYS A 355 -27.47 19.91 -23.45
C LYS A 355 -28.15 19.19 -22.30
N GLU A 356 -27.85 17.91 -22.07
CA GLU A 356 -28.38 17.16 -20.94
C GLU A 356 -27.73 17.57 -19.61
N TYR A 357 -26.44 17.90 -19.63
CA TYR A 357 -25.72 18.42 -18.48
C TYR A 357 -26.26 19.80 -18.07
N GLU A 358 -26.57 20.67 -19.05
CA GLU A 358 -27.27 21.93 -18.78
C GLU A 358 -28.67 21.72 -18.20
N LYS A 359 -29.44 20.74 -18.69
CA LYS A 359 -30.76 20.39 -18.13
C LYS A 359 -30.64 19.93 -16.68
N LEU A 360 -29.67 19.08 -16.38
CA LEU A 360 -29.34 18.63 -15.02
C LEU A 360 -28.95 19.82 -14.13
N GLY A 361 -28.10 20.72 -14.63
CA GLY A 361 -27.73 21.94 -13.92
C GLY A 361 -28.91 22.86 -13.62
N LYS A 362 -29.86 23.00 -14.57
CA LYS A 362 -31.11 23.76 -14.36
C LYS A 362 -32.02 23.09 -13.33
N ALA A 363 -32.20 21.78 -13.40
CA ALA A 363 -33.01 21.02 -12.46
C ALA A 363 -32.47 21.11 -11.02
N ILE A 364 -31.15 21.01 -10.84
CA ILE A 364 -30.48 21.14 -9.54
C ILE A 364 -30.66 22.55 -8.95
N ARG A 365 -30.62 23.61 -9.77
CA ARG A 365 -30.89 24.97 -9.31
C ARG A 365 -32.34 25.14 -8.85
N LEU A 366 -33.29 24.64 -9.63
CA LEU A 366 -34.72 24.70 -9.29
C LEU A 366 -35.01 24.01 -7.95
N LEU A 367 -34.39 22.85 -7.72
CA LEU A 367 -34.55 22.10 -6.47
C LEU A 367 -33.96 22.83 -5.25
N ARG A 368 -32.95 23.69 -5.44
CA ARG A 368 -32.37 24.56 -4.39
C ARG A 368 -33.17 25.84 -4.12
N GLU A 369 -34.06 26.22 -5.02
CA GLU A 369 -34.94 27.38 -4.86
C GLU A 369 -36.27 26.99 -4.18
N ILE A 370 -36.59 25.70 -4.17
CA ILE A 370 -37.82 25.14 -3.58
C ILE A 370 -37.61 24.61 -2.16
N GLY A 371 -36.37 24.28 -1.77
CA GLY A 371 -35.99 23.86 -0.41
C GLY A 371 -35.11 24.90 0.26
#